data_AF-A0A2V9B5S7-F1
#
_entry.id   AF-A0A2V9B5S7-F1
#
_cell.length_a   1.000
_cell.length_b   1.000
_cell.length_c   1.000
_cell.angle_alpha   90.00
_cell.angle_beta   90.00
_cell.angle_gamma   90.00
#
_symmetry.space_group_name_H-M   'P 1'
#
loop_
_entity.id
_entity.type
_entity.pdbx_description
1 polymer ?
#
loop_
_entity_poly.entity_id
_entity_poly.type
_entity_poly.pdbx_seq_one_letter_code
_entity_poly.pdbx_strand_id
1 'polypeptide(L)' 'MMCDPGASDQETAYLKALESAGRFAVKDGKLLIYAAGSDAPLRFHPVGAGEK' A
#
# COMPACT_ATOMS: atom_id res chain seq x y z
N MET A 1 -23.99 2.80 7.54
CA MET A 1 -23.22 3.78 6.72
C MET A 1 -22.73 3.00 5.52
N MET A 2 -23.26 3.26 4.33
CA MET A 2 -22.84 2.55 3.12
C MET A 2 -21.52 3.20 2.68
N CYS A 3 -20.39 2.51 2.87
CA CYS A 3 -19.13 2.98 2.32
C CYS A 3 -19.27 3.06 0.80
N ASP A 4 -18.63 4.05 0.18
CA ASP A 4 -18.61 4.15 -1.29
C ASP A 4 -18.08 2.82 -1.85
N PRO A 5 -18.78 2.15 -2.78
CA PRO A 5 -18.41 0.79 -3.20
C PRO A 5 -16.97 0.70 -3.69
N GLY A 6 -16.46 1.76 -4.35
CA GLY A 6 -15.06 1.83 -4.78
C GLY A 6 -14.06 1.87 -3.60
N ALA A 7 -14.45 2.41 -2.45
CA ALA A 7 -13.62 2.40 -1.24
C ALA A 7 -13.55 1.00 -0.61
N SER A 8 -14.65 0.24 -0.63
CA SER A 8 -14.67 -1.15 -0.14
C SER A 8 -13.85 -2.10 -1.02
N ASP A 9 -13.89 -1.93 -2.33
CA ASP A 9 -13.04 -2.68 -3.26
C ASP A 9 -11.55 -2.36 -3.05
N GLN A 10 -11.23 -1.07 -2.87
CA GLN A 10 -9.87 -0.63 -2.56
C GLN A 10 -9.36 -1.22 -1.23
N GLU A 11 -10.18 -1.20 -0.18
CA GLU A 11 -9.84 -1.77 1.12
C GLU A 11 -9.53 -3.26 0.99
N THR A 12 -10.41 -4.00 0.31
CA THR A 12 -10.22 -5.44 0.08
C THR A 12 -8.93 -5.75 -0.69
N ALA A 13 -8.66 -5.00 -1.76
CA ALA A 13 -7.44 -5.16 -2.55
C ALA A 13 -6.17 -4.83 -1.75
N TYR A 14 -6.22 -3.77 -0.94
CA TYR A 14 -5.13 -3.37 -0.06
C TYR A 14 -4.81 -4.45 0.98
N LEU A 15 -5.82 -4.97 1.68
CA LEU A 15 -5.64 -6.01 2.68
C LEU A 15 -5.08 -7.30 2.09
N LYS A 16 -5.57 -7.71 0.91
CA LYS A 16 -5.02 -8.87 0.18
C LYS A 16 -3.55 -8.68 -0.20
N ALA A 17 -3.18 -7.49 -0.67
CA ALA A 17 -1.80 -7.19 -1.02
C ALA A 17 -0.86 -7.21 0.21
N LEU A 18 -1.35 -6.79 1.39
CA LEU A 18 -0.59 -6.90 2.62
C LEU A 18 -0.46 -8.35 3.09
N GLU A 19 -1.52 -9.16 2.99
CA GLU A 19 -1.48 -10.57 3.36
C GLU A 19 -0.49 -11.37 2.51
N SER A 20 -0.41 -11.07 1.20
CA SER A 20 0.52 -11.72 0.28
C SER A 20 1.91 -11.09 0.23
N ALA A 21 2.20 -10.10 1.07
CA ALA A 21 3.48 -9.42 1.10
C ALA A 21 4.59 -10.33 1.61
N GLY A 22 5.58 -10.62 0.76
CA GLY A 22 6.74 -11.44 1.10
C GLY A 22 8.04 -10.64 1.26
N ARG A 23 8.07 -9.38 0.81
CA ARG A 23 9.29 -8.57 0.80
C ARG A 23 8.98 -7.09 1.02
N PHE A 24 9.87 -6.40 1.72
CA PHE A 24 9.84 -4.95 1.85
C PHE A 24 11.19 -4.33 1.47
N ALA A 25 11.19 -3.04 1.15
CA ALA A 25 12.39 -2.23 0.98
C ALA A 25 12.12 -0.80 1.43
N VAL A 26 13.13 -0.14 2.00
CA VAL A 26 13.09 1.30 2.26
C VAL A 26 13.99 1.98 1.23
N LYS A 27 13.44 2.88 0.42
CA LYS A 27 14.17 3.62 -0.63
C LYS A 27 13.69 5.06 -0.66
N ASP A 28 14.63 6.01 -0.71
CA ASP A 28 14.33 7.44 -0.78
C ASP A 28 13.36 7.90 0.33
N GLY A 29 13.53 7.34 1.53
CA GLY A 29 12.63 7.57 2.68
C GLY A 29 11.26 6.90 2.58
N LYS A 30 10.91 6.23 1.48
CA LYS A 30 9.62 5.56 1.30
C LYS A 30 9.72 4.09 1.67
N LEU A 31 8.67 3.56 2.29
CA LEU A 31 8.50 2.13 2.47
C LEU A 31 7.78 1.55 1.26
N LEU A 32 8.39 0.53 0.66
CA LEU A 32 7.88 -0.24 -0.47
C LEU A 32 7.58 -1.65 0.00
N ILE A 33 6.34 -2.11 -0.14
CA ILE A 33 5.92 -3.48 0.18
C ILE A 33 5.59 -4.22 -1.12
N TYR A 34 6.23 -5.35 -1.37
CA TYR A 34 6.06 -6.17 -2.56
C TYR A 34 5.15 -7.35 -2.25
N ALA A 35 3.93 -7.29 -2.78
CA ALA A 35 2.91 -8.33 -2.71
C ALA A 35 3.14 -9.37 -3.82
N ALA A 36 2.94 -10.65 -3.51
CA ALA A 36 2.97 -11.69 -4.52
C ALA A 36 1.84 -11.48 -5.55
N GLY A 37 2.17 -11.54 -6.84
CA GLY A 37 1.22 -11.32 -7.93
C GLY A 37 0.99 -9.87 -8.33
N SER A 38 1.62 -8.91 -7.65
CA SER A 38 1.57 -7.48 -8.01
C SER A 38 2.90 -7.01 -8.58
N ASP A 39 2.86 -6.38 -9.76
CA ASP A 39 4.04 -5.79 -10.40
C ASP A 39 4.49 -4.50 -9.68
N ALA A 40 3.53 -3.73 -9.16
CA ALA A 40 3.79 -2.52 -8.40
C ALA A 40 3.76 -2.75 -6.88
N PRO A 41 4.73 -2.22 -6.11
CA PRO A 41 4.67 -2.28 -4.65
C PRO A 41 3.67 -1.28 -4.08
N LEU A 42 3.10 -1.60 -2.91
CA LEU A 42 2.44 -0.60 -2.07
C LEU A 42 3.49 0.42 -1.59
N ARG A 43 3.16 1.71 -1.66
CA ARG A 43 4.08 2.81 -1.36
C ARG A 43 3.57 3.60 -0.17
N PHE A 44 4.40 3.72 0.85
CA PHE A 44 4.10 4.52 2.04
C PHE A 44 5.12 5.66 2.15
N HIS A 45 4.61 6.84 2.43
CA HIS A 45 5.40 8.04 2.67
C HIS A 45 5.66 8.18 4.18
N PRO A 46 6.82 8.71 4.60
CA PRO A 46 7.00 9.13 5.97
C PRO A 46 5.95 10.16 6.35
N VAL A 47 5.42 10.04 7.57
CA VAL A 47 4.70 11.15 8.19
C VAL A 47 5.72 12.27 8.40
N GLY A 48 5.50 13.41 7.74
CA GLY A 48 6.42 14.57 7.75
C GLY A 48 7.25 14.78 6.46
N ALA A 49 7.15 13.89 5.46
CA ALA A 49 7.81 14.08 4.16
C ALA A 49 7.00 14.91 3.15
N GLY A 50 5.90 15.52 3.59
CA GLY A 50 4.94 16.27 2.77
C GLY A 50 4.86 17.76 3.08
N GLU A 51 5.94 18.38 3.57
CA GLU A 51 6.07 19.85 3.56
C GLU A 51 7.10 20.29 2.53
N LYS A 52 6.65 20.42 1.27
CA LYS A 52 7.05 21.45 0.28
C LYS A 52 5.93 21.58 -0.74
#